data_AF-A0A1F8N9G8-F1
#
_entry.id   AF-A0A1F8N9G8-F1
#
_cell.length_a   1.000
_cell.length_b   1.000
_cell.length_c   1.000
_cell.angle_alpha   90.00
_cell.angle_beta   90.00
_cell.angle_gamma   90.00
#
_symmetry.space_group_name_H-M   'P 1'
#
loop_
_entity.id
_entity.type
_entity.pdbx_description
1 polymer ?
#
loop_
_entity_poly.entity_id
_entity_poly.type
_entity_poly.pdbx_seq_one_letter_code
_entity_poly.pdbx_strand_id
1 'polypeptide(L)'
;MAQVESLNNQVTSLNSQVDADRAAIQAKDDKLAYYESEIANLRDQDDLTGATPQETAEKIVKYYHETHIYSAYDLFVCSDMAAEVWNMLKAAGIESIIVVGNKDAPIDDILISDHAWVLAEVQGGYYLALETTAGHSVSAAQNPLYYRGWSFDSPADLKAYNDFIKEYNVRVGIRNNINKEVIKYMDLYNNSSSQVEADKYLEVYNELKDLRTEQETILNNLMTQINSLAAVIA
;
A
#
# COMPACT_ATOMS: atom_id res chain seq x y z
N MET A 1 15.88 79.24 7.87
CA MET A 1 15.99 78.14 8.86
C MET A 1 14.64 77.48 9.13
N ALA A 2 13.59 78.21 9.52
CA ALA A 2 12.25 77.63 9.79
C ALA A 2 11.65 76.78 8.64
N GLN A 3 11.85 77.17 7.38
CA GLN A 3 11.32 76.44 6.23
C GLN A 3 12.03 75.10 5.99
N VAL A 4 13.34 75.01 6.31
CA VAL A 4 14.14 73.78 6.19
C VAL A 4 13.75 72.79 7.28
N GLU A 5 13.51 73.27 8.49
CA GLU A 5 13.05 72.44 9.62
C GLU A 5 11.64 71.88 9.38
N SER A 6 10.74 72.70 8.83
CA SER A 6 9.40 72.25 8.40
C SER A 6 9.48 71.16 7.33
N LEU A 7 10.34 71.32 6.32
CA LEU A 7 10.58 70.31 5.29
C LEU A 7 11.15 69.00 5.86
N ASN A 8 12.11 69.08 6.79
CA ASN A 8 12.69 67.89 7.43
C ASN A 8 11.67 67.11 8.26
N ASN A 9 10.76 67.81 8.96
CA ASN A 9 9.67 67.16 9.68
C ASN A 9 8.69 66.48 8.72
N GLN A 10 8.40 67.10 7.58
CA GLN A 10 7.55 66.51 6.55
C GLN A 10 8.18 65.28 5.91
N VAL A 11 9.49 65.30 5.61
CA VAL A 11 10.24 64.15 5.09
C VAL A 11 10.24 63.00 6.10
N THR A 12 10.49 63.29 7.38
CA THR A 12 10.44 62.26 8.43
C THR A 12 9.06 61.61 8.52
N SER A 13 8.01 62.42 8.52
CA SER A 13 6.62 61.92 8.54
C SER A 13 6.30 61.08 7.30
N LEU A 14 6.75 61.49 6.11
CA LEU A 14 6.54 60.75 4.87
C LEU A 14 7.29 59.42 4.88
N ASN A 15 8.52 59.39 5.38
CA ASN A 15 9.29 58.15 5.49
C ASN A 15 8.61 57.15 6.45
N SER A 16 8.13 57.63 7.61
CA SER A 16 7.36 56.78 8.52
C SER A 16 6.08 56.23 7.89
N GLN A 17 5.40 57.04 7.06
CA GLN A 17 4.22 56.58 6.33
C GLN A 17 4.58 55.52 5.28
N VAL A 18 5.66 55.72 4.52
CA VAL A 18 6.15 54.75 3.52
C VAL A 18 6.52 53.42 4.17
N ASP A 19 7.15 53.45 5.34
CA ASP A 19 7.52 52.23 6.07
C ASP A 19 6.28 51.50 6.59
N ALA A 20 5.27 52.24 7.10
CA ALA A 20 3.99 51.67 7.50
C ALA A 20 3.24 51.05 6.31
N ASP A 21 3.22 51.74 5.17
CA ASP A 21 2.58 51.25 3.95
C ASP A 21 3.28 50.00 3.40
N ARG A 22 4.63 49.95 3.44
CA ARG A 22 5.40 48.76 3.06
C ARG A 22 5.10 47.57 3.96
N ALA A 23 5.03 47.77 5.27
CA ALA A 23 4.66 46.71 6.21
C ALA A 23 3.23 46.22 5.95
N ALA A 24 2.30 47.13 5.64
CA ALA A 24 0.93 46.78 5.30
C ALA A 24 0.82 46.03 3.96
N ILE A 25 1.66 46.36 2.97
CA ILE A 25 1.74 45.63 1.70
C ILE A 25 2.28 44.21 1.93
N GLN A 26 3.40 44.07 2.65
CA GLN A 26 3.97 42.75 2.94
C GLN A 26 2.95 41.84 3.65
N ALA A 27 2.24 42.37 4.66
CA ALA A 27 1.22 41.61 5.37
C ALA A 27 0.03 41.19 4.47
N LYS A 28 -0.24 41.94 3.39
CA LYS A 28 -1.26 41.57 2.39
C LYS A 28 -0.72 40.52 1.42
N ASP A 29 0.53 40.63 1.00
CA ASP A 29 1.19 39.65 0.13
C ASP A 29 1.27 38.27 0.81
N ASP A 30 1.61 38.23 2.10
CA ASP A 30 1.63 36.99 2.89
C ASP A 30 0.23 36.35 2.98
N LYS A 31 -0.82 37.17 3.13
CA LYS A 31 -2.21 36.69 3.10
C LYS A 31 -2.64 36.21 1.73
N LEU A 32 -2.20 36.87 0.66
CA LEU A 32 -2.51 36.47 -0.71
C LEU A 32 -1.92 35.08 -1.00
N ALA A 33 -0.65 34.86 -0.65
CA ALA A 33 0.00 33.56 -0.80
C ALA A 33 -0.73 32.45 0.00
N TYR A 34 -1.19 32.76 1.22
CA TYR A 34 -2.00 31.84 2.01
C TYR A 34 -3.32 31.49 1.31
N TYR A 35 -4.07 32.49 0.84
CA TYR A 35 -5.34 32.24 0.15
C TYR A 35 -5.16 31.55 -1.21
N GLU A 36 -4.07 31.81 -1.93
CA GLU A 36 -3.76 31.11 -3.17
C GLU A 36 -3.52 29.61 -2.92
N SER A 37 -2.81 29.28 -1.83
CA SER A 37 -2.63 27.89 -1.39
C SER A 37 -3.96 27.23 -0.98
N GLU A 38 -4.81 27.94 -0.24
CA GLU A 38 -6.12 27.43 0.18
C GLU A 38 -7.06 27.21 -1.02
N ILE A 39 -7.05 28.11 -2.01
CA ILE A 39 -7.80 27.97 -3.26
C ILE A 39 -7.30 26.78 -4.09
N ALA A 40 -5.98 26.54 -4.14
CA ALA A 40 -5.43 25.39 -4.84
C ALA A 40 -5.90 24.07 -4.18
N ASN A 41 -5.82 23.96 -2.86
CA ASN A 41 -6.29 22.78 -2.13
C ASN A 41 -7.80 22.55 -2.29
N LEU A 42 -8.61 23.62 -2.25
CA LEU A 42 -10.06 23.52 -2.45
C LEU A 42 -10.41 23.09 -3.88
N ARG A 43 -9.65 23.53 -4.88
CA ARG A 43 -9.83 23.09 -6.27
C ARG A 43 -9.52 21.61 -6.44
N ASP A 44 -8.42 21.14 -5.87
CA ASP A 44 -8.07 19.72 -5.92
C ASP A 44 -9.14 18.87 -5.22
N GLN A 45 -9.71 19.36 -4.12
CA GLN A 45 -10.82 18.70 -3.43
C GLN A 45 -12.13 18.69 -4.24
N ASP A 46 -12.50 19.82 -4.86
CA ASP A 46 -13.68 19.92 -5.73
C ASP A 46 -13.54 19.03 -6.98
N ASP A 47 -12.33 18.90 -7.53
CA ASP A 47 -12.06 18.04 -8.68
C ASP A 47 -12.23 16.55 -8.34
N LEU A 48 -11.85 16.14 -7.12
CA LEU A 48 -12.02 14.77 -6.63
C LEU A 48 -13.44 14.44 -6.15
N THR A 49 -14.25 15.44 -5.81
CA THR A 49 -15.60 15.23 -5.27
C THR A 49 -16.63 15.12 -6.40
N GLY A 50 -17.41 14.03 -6.41
CA GLY A 50 -18.53 13.81 -7.31
C GLY A 50 -19.89 14.19 -6.68
N ALA A 51 -20.96 14.13 -7.47
CA ALA A 51 -22.32 14.32 -6.95
C ALA A 51 -22.81 13.14 -6.11
N THR A 52 -22.16 11.98 -6.23
CA THR A 52 -22.44 10.77 -5.46
C THR A 52 -21.15 10.15 -4.91
N PRO A 53 -21.20 9.31 -3.87
CA PRO A 53 -20.03 8.57 -3.39
C PRO A 53 -19.37 7.72 -4.50
N GLN A 54 -20.16 7.15 -5.40
CA GLN A 54 -19.65 6.44 -6.57
C GLN A 54 -18.83 7.35 -7.48
N GLU A 55 -19.36 8.51 -7.86
CA GLU A 55 -18.64 9.46 -8.72
C GLU A 55 -17.36 9.96 -8.05
N THR A 56 -17.40 10.22 -6.74
CA THR A 56 -16.20 10.58 -5.94
C THR A 56 -15.17 9.45 -5.97
N ALA A 57 -15.57 8.19 -5.75
CA ALA A 57 -14.69 7.05 -5.77
C ALA A 57 -14.03 6.83 -7.14
N GLU A 58 -14.80 6.98 -8.23
CA GLU A 58 -14.32 6.89 -9.61
C GLU A 58 -13.33 8.01 -9.96
N LYS A 59 -13.60 9.23 -9.51
CA LYS A 59 -12.67 10.37 -9.65
C LYS A 59 -11.37 10.13 -8.90
N ILE A 60 -11.43 9.64 -7.66
CA ILE A 60 -10.26 9.34 -6.83
C ILE A 60 -9.38 8.29 -7.51
N VAL A 61 -9.93 7.14 -7.91
CA VAL A 61 -9.11 6.07 -8.51
C VAL A 61 -8.49 6.52 -9.84
N LYS A 62 -9.23 7.30 -10.64
CA LYS A 62 -8.74 7.85 -11.89
C LYS A 62 -7.62 8.86 -11.67
N TYR A 63 -7.83 9.85 -10.81
CA TYR A 63 -6.82 10.85 -10.47
C TYR A 63 -5.55 10.20 -9.95
N TYR A 64 -5.69 9.21 -9.07
CA TYR A 64 -4.56 8.50 -8.50
C TYR A 64 -3.73 7.81 -9.59
N HIS A 65 -4.37 7.07 -10.49
CA HIS A 65 -3.70 6.44 -11.64
C HIS A 65 -3.02 7.46 -12.58
N GLU A 66 -3.63 8.63 -12.80
CA GLU A 66 -3.06 9.67 -13.67
C GLU A 66 -1.86 10.39 -13.04
N THR A 67 -1.74 10.36 -11.71
CA THR A 67 -0.70 11.08 -10.96
C THR A 67 0.39 10.18 -10.39
N HIS A 68 0.18 8.85 -10.37
CA HIS A 68 1.11 7.86 -9.83
C HIS A 68 1.47 6.81 -10.88
N ILE A 69 2.74 6.38 -10.87
CA ILE A 69 3.25 5.41 -11.85
C ILE A 69 3.50 4.09 -11.14
N TYR A 70 2.94 3.00 -11.68
CA TYR A 70 3.27 1.64 -11.28
C TYR A 70 4.75 1.35 -11.56
N SER A 71 5.51 0.97 -10.53
CA SER A 71 6.95 0.66 -10.65
C SER A 71 7.27 -0.65 -9.95
N ALA A 72 7.36 -1.73 -10.73
CA ALA A 72 7.86 -3.01 -10.23
C ALA A 72 9.34 -2.93 -9.80
N TYR A 73 10.09 -1.93 -10.28
CA TYR A 73 11.50 -1.72 -9.94
C TYR A 73 11.66 -1.11 -8.54
N ASP A 74 10.86 -0.11 -8.21
CA ASP A 74 10.88 0.55 -6.90
C ASP A 74 9.97 -0.15 -5.87
N LEU A 75 9.48 -1.35 -6.21
CA LEU A 75 8.56 -2.16 -5.42
C LEU A 75 7.20 -1.50 -5.13
N PHE A 76 6.82 -0.49 -5.92
CA PHE A 76 5.50 0.13 -5.87
C PHE A 76 4.52 -0.67 -6.72
N VAL A 77 3.76 -1.53 -6.06
CA VAL A 77 2.91 -2.53 -6.71
C VAL A 77 1.43 -2.32 -6.37
N CYS A 78 0.57 -3.21 -6.86
CA CYS A 78 -0.89 -3.12 -6.69
C CYS A 78 -1.32 -2.94 -5.22
N SER A 79 -0.61 -3.54 -4.25
CA SER A 79 -0.92 -3.37 -2.83
C SER A 79 -0.68 -1.97 -2.30
N ASP A 80 0.36 -1.28 -2.75
CA ASP A 80 0.65 0.10 -2.32
C ASP A 80 -0.40 1.05 -2.91
N MET A 81 -0.70 0.87 -4.20
CA MET A 81 -1.75 1.64 -4.88
C MET A 81 -3.12 1.43 -4.23
N ALA A 82 -3.46 0.21 -3.85
CA ALA A 82 -4.69 -0.09 -3.13
C ALA A 82 -4.73 0.59 -1.75
N ALA A 83 -3.62 0.56 -1.00
CA ALA A 83 -3.52 1.20 0.31
C ALA A 83 -3.68 2.73 0.23
N GLU A 84 -3.09 3.37 -0.78
CA GLU A 84 -3.19 4.83 -0.94
C GLU A 84 -4.59 5.27 -1.41
N VAL A 85 -5.18 4.57 -2.38
CA VAL A 85 -6.57 4.84 -2.79
C VAL A 85 -7.54 4.61 -1.64
N TRP A 86 -7.33 3.57 -0.82
CA TRP A 86 -8.11 3.35 0.40
C TRP A 86 -8.04 4.55 1.35
N ASN A 87 -6.84 5.11 1.58
CA ASN A 87 -6.68 6.30 2.43
C ASN A 87 -7.42 7.52 1.85
N MET A 88 -7.35 7.72 0.53
CA MET A 88 -8.05 8.82 -0.14
C MET A 88 -9.57 8.70 0.01
N LEU A 89 -10.12 7.49 -0.13
CA LEU A 89 -11.55 7.23 0.07
C LEU A 89 -11.98 7.49 1.51
N LYS A 90 -11.19 7.02 2.49
CA LYS A 90 -11.46 7.29 3.91
C LYS A 90 -11.42 8.78 4.23
N ALA A 91 -10.48 9.53 3.64
CA ALA A 91 -10.44 10.99 3.78
C ALA A 91 -11.68 11.68 3.17
N ALA A 92 -12.25 11.11 2.11
CA ALA A 92 -13.50 11.55 1.51
C ALA A 92 -14.77 11.08 2.27
N GLY A 93 -14.62 10.36 3.39
CA GLY A 93 -15.74 9.82 4.17
C GLY A 93 -16.42 8.61 3.54
N ILE A 94 -15.73 7.92 2.63
CA ILE A 94 -16.23 6.71 1.96
C ILE A 94 -15.63 5.48 2.66
N GLU A 95 -16.51 4.64 3.19
CA GLU A 95 -16.13 3.35 3.75
C GLU A 95 -15.55 2.45 2.65
N SER A 96 -14.48 1.73 2.97
CA SER A 96 -13.74 0.95 1.98
C SER A 96 -12.94 -0.17 2.65
N ILE A 97 -12.70 -1.22 1.87
CA ILE A 97 -11.87 -2.37 2.23
C ILE A 97 -10.87 -2.65 1.10
N ILE A 98 -9.69 -3.12 1.47
CA ILE A 98 -8.67 -3.56 0.51
C ILE A 98 -8.90 -5.05 0.24
N VAL A 99 -8.78 -5.48 -1.00
CA VAL A 99 -8.92 -6.89 -1.37
C VAL A 99 -7.66 -7.37 -2.06
N VAL A 100 -7.24 -8.59 -1.75
CA VAL A 100 -6.26 -9.35 -2.52
C VAL A 100 -6.91 -10.59 -3.13
N GLY A 101 -6.49 -10.94 -4.34
CA GLY A 101 -6.99 -12.12 -5.03
C GLY A 101 -6.39 -12.28 -6.41
N ASN A 102 -7.15 -12.90 -7.31
CA ASN A 102 -6.81 -13.05 -8.72
C ASN A 102 -8.00 -12.61 -9.58
N LYS A 103 -7.74 -11.67 -10.50
CA LYS A 103 -8.77 -11.05 -11.35
C LYS A 103 -9.06 -11.81 -12.65
N ASP A 104 -8.23 -12.80 -12.97
CA ASP A 104 -8.26 -13.57 -14.22
C ASP A 104 -8.79 -14.99 -14.03
N ALA A 105 -8.66 -15.55 -12.81
CA ALA A 105 -9.11 -16.89 -12.46
C ALA A 105 -9.59 -16.97 -10.99
N PRO A 106 -10.58 -17.82 -10.68
CA PRO A 106 -10.95 -18.09 -9.29
C PRO A 106 -9.84 -18.85 -8.57
N ILE A 107 -9.57 -18.44 -7.33
CA ILE A 107 -8.57 -19.04 -6.45
C ILE A 107 -9.18 -19.38 -5.09
N ASP A 108 -8.63 -20.39 -4.41
CA ASP A 108 -9.05 -20.88 -3.09
C ASP A 108 -7.94 -20.78 -2.02
N ASP A 109 -6.72 -20.40 -2.43
CA ASP A 109 -5.57 -20.18 -1.56
C ASP A 109 -5.10 -18.71 -1.67
N ILE A 110 -5.02 -18.02 -0.54
CA ILE A 110 -4.55 -16.62 -0.49
C ILE A 110 -3.10 -16.48 -0.95
N LEU A 111 -2.30 -17.55 -0.83
CA LEU A 111 -0.89 -17.56 -1.23
C LEU A 111 -0.69 -17.44 -2.76
N ILE A 112 -1.73 -17.71 -3.56
CA ILE A 112 -1.68 -17.58 -5.02
C ILE A 112 -2.33 -16.28 -5.53
N SER A 113 -2.69 -15.37 -4.64
CA SER A 113 -3.14 -14.02 -5.00
C SER A 113 -2.03 -13.28 -5.72
N ASP A 114 -2.37 -12.60 -6.82
CA ASP A 114 -1.41 -11.86 -7.65
C ASP A 114 -1.80 -10.38 -7.82
N HIS A 115 -2.96 -9.97 -7.29
CA HIS A 115 -3.46 -8.63 -7.46
C HIS A 115 -4.14 -8.09 -6.20
N ALA A 116 -4.13 -6.76 -6.06
CA ALA A 116 -4.80 -6.03 -4.99
C ALA A 116 -5.59 -4.85 -5.53
N TRP A 117 -6.77 -4.61 -4.97
CA TRP A 117 -7.69 -3.54 -5.35
C TRP A 117 -8.51 -3.06 -4.15
N VAL A 118 -9.43 -2.11 -4.36
CA VAL A 118 -10.28 -1.56 -3.29
C VAL A 118 -11.75 -1.80 -3.62
N LEU A 119 -12.54 -2.13 -2.61
CA LEU A 119 -14.01 -2.06 -2.66
C LEU A 119 -14.47 -0.86 -1.85
N ALA A 120 -15.14 0.10 -2.49
CA ALA A 120 -15.71 1.28 -1.86
C ALA A 120 -17.22 1.13 -1.64
N GLU A 121 -17.72 1.37 -0.44
CA GLU A 121 -19.16 1.35 -0.14
C GLU A 121 -19.81 2.64 -0.65
N VAL A 122 -20.46 2.55 -1.81
CA VAL A 122 -21.02 3.74 -2.51
C VAL A 122 -22.47 4.01 -2.14
N GLN A 123 -23.14 3.03 -1.55
CA GLN A 123 -24.50 3.11 -1.01
C GLN A 123 -24.64 1.96 0.01
N GLY A 124 -25.38 2.13 1.11
CA GLY A 124 -25.44 1.14 2.21
C GLY A 124 -25.48 -0.34 1.76
N GLY A 125 -24.38 -1.06 2.00
CA GLY A 125 -24.14 -2.46 1.64
C GLY A 125 -23.72 -2.73 0.18
N TYR A 126 -23.71 -1.72 -0.67
CA TYR A 126 -23.31 -1.80 -2.08
C TYR A 126 -21.90 -1.30 -2.28
N TYR A 127 -21.04 -2.21 -2.73
CA TYR A 127 -19.63 -1.96 -2.98
C TYR A 127 -19.34 -1.79 -4.48
N LEU A 128 -18.45 -0.85 -4.80
CA LEU A 128 -17.88 -0.63 -6.12
C LEU A 128 -16.42 -1.06 -6.10
N ALA A 129 -16.01 -1.97 -6.99
CA ALA A 129 -14.60 -2.31 -7.12
C ALA A 129 -13.85 -1.23 -7.90
N LEU A 130 -12.67 -0.89 -7.41
CA LEU A 130 -11.78 0.12 -7.98
C LEU A 130 -10.46 -0.54 -8.35
N GLU A 131 -10.22 -0.69 -9.65
CA GLU A 131 -8.95 -1.17 -10.18
C GLU A 131 -7.93 -0.04 -10.11
N THR A 132 -7.15 -0.03 -9.03
CA THR A 132 -6.23 1.07 -8.71
C THR A 132 -5.06 1.18 -9.67
N THR A 133 -4.63 0.06 -10.26
CA THR A 133 -3.51 0.07 -11.21
C THR A 133 -3.89 0.62 -12.58
N ALA A 134 -5.17 0.55 -12.95
CA ALA A 134 -5.68 1.01 -14.25
C ALA A 134 -6.70 2.15 -14.15
N GLY A 135 -6.92 2.71 -12.97
CA GLY A 135 -7.64 3.98 -12.79
C GLY A 135 -9.13 3.95 -13.09
N HIS A 136 -9.81 2.81 -12.94
CA HIS A 136 -11.24 2.70 -13.27
C HIS A 136 -12.02 1.81 -12.30
N SER A 137 -13.34 1.97 -12.29
CA SER A 137 -14.24 1.09 -11.55
C SER A 137 -14.62 -0.17 -12.36
N VAL A 138 -14.86 -1.26 -11.65
CA VAL A 138 -15.29 -2.54 -12.22
C VAL A 138 -16.54 -3.00 -11.50
N SER A 139 -17.64 -3.17 -12.24
CA SER A 139 -18.89 -3.72 -11.70
C SER A 139 -18.86 -5.24 -11.64
N ALA A 140 -19.64 -5.82 -10.72
CA ALA A 140 -19.76 -7.28 -10.60
C ALA A 140 -20.27 -7.96 -11.89
N ALA A 141 -21.05 -7.24 -12.70
CA ALA A 141 -21.52 -7.73 -14.00
C ALA A 141 -20.41 -7.77 -15.07
N GLN A 142 -19.41 -6.89 -14.97
CA GLN A 142 -18.24 -6.88 -15.86
C GLN A 142 -17.23 -7.95 -15.46
N ASN A 143 -16.89 -8.02 -14.17
CA ASN A 143 -16.01 -9.07 -13.66
C ASN A 143 -16.34 -9.38 -12.19
N PRO A 144 -16.99 -10.52 -11.89
CA PRO A 144 -17.34 -10.91 -10.53
C PRO A 144 -16.11 -11.28 -9.67
N LEU A 145 -14.93 -11.50 -10.26
CA LEU A 145 -13.72 -11.84 -9.51
C LEU A 145 -13.21 -10.68 -8.65
N TYR A 146 -13.54 -9.43 -9.00
CA TYR A 146 -13.24 -8.25 -8.16
C TYR A 146 -14.05 -8.22 -6.85
N TYR A 147 -15.04 -9.10 -6.70
CA TYR A 147 -15.90 -9.16 -5.52
C TYR A 147 -15.63 -10.41 -4.68
N ARG A 148 -14.50 -11.08 -4.92
CA ARG A 148 -14.09 -12.32 -4.27
C ARG A 148 -12.60 -12.26 -3.90
N GLY A 149 -12.20 -13.00 -2.87
CA GLY A 149 -10.83 -13.04 -2.38
C GLY A 149 -10.75 -12.80 -0.87
N TRP A 150 -9.74 -12.07 -0.46
CA TRP A 150 -9.42 -11.82 0.95
C TRP A 150 -9.35 -10.33 1.22
N SER A 151 -10.16 -9.86 2.17
CA SER A 151 -10.25 -8.44 2.51
C SER A 151 -9.45 -8.09 3.75
N PHE A 152 -8.91 -6.88 3.74
CA PHE A 152 -8.22 -6.23 4.84
C PHE A 152 -8.90 -4.90 5.15
N ASP A 153 -9.11 -4.64 6.43
CA ASP A 153 -9.78 -3.42 6.91
C ASP A 153 -8.84 -2.21 6.93
N SER A 154 -7.52 -2.44 6.85
CA SER A 154 -6.53 -1.36 6.89
C SER A 154 -5.28 -1.65 6.04
N PRO A 155 -4.58 -0.59 5.57
CA PRO A 155 -3.25 -0.70 4.98
C PRO A 155 -2.22 -1.39 5.89
N ALA A 156 -2.37 -1.26 7.21
CA ALA A 156 -1.46 -1.89 8.17
C ALA A 156 -1.59 -3.42 8.13
N ASP A 157 -2.82 -3.94 8.03
CA ASP A 157 -3.06 -5.39 7.93
C ASP A 157 -2.58 -5.95 6.59
N LEU A 158 -2.82 -5.22 5.49
CA LEU A 158 -2.27 -5.58 4.17
C LEU A 158 -0.74 -5.62 4.19
N LYS A 159 -0.11 -4.62 4.83
CA LYS A 159 1.35 -4.59 4.96
C LYS A 159 1.86 -5.77 5.77
N ALA A 160 1.22 -6.10 6.89
CA ALA A 160 1.58 -7.27 7.69
C ALA A 160 1.43 -8.57 6.88
N TYR A 161 0.37 -8.70 6.10
CA TYR A 161 0.18 -9.81 5.17
C TYR A 161 1.33 -9.90 4.15
N ASN A 162 1.69 -8.80 3.49
CA ASN A 162 2.79 -8.75 2.53
C ASN A 162 4.13 -9.18 3.17
N ASP A 163 4.40 -8.73 4.39
CA ASP A 163 5.59 -9.10 5.17
C ASP A 163 5.60 -10.62 5.48
N PHE A 164 4.45 -11.20 5.86
CA PHE A 164 4.33 -12.64 6.11
C PHE A 164 4.44 -13.49 4.84
N ILE A 165 3.85 -13.07 3.72
CA ILE A 165 3.99 -13.77 2.43
C ILE A 165 5.44 -13.79 1.97
N LYS A 166 6.15 -12.66 2.11
CA LYS A 166 7.57 -12.58 1.79
C LYS A 166 8.39 -13.57 2.60
N GLU A 167 8.18 -13.60 3.92
CA GLU A 167 8.87 -14.55 4.80
C GLU A 167 8.49 -16.00 4.48
N TYR A 168 7.21 -16.29 4.24
CA TYR A 168 6.72 -17.61 3.85
C TYR A 168 7.45 -18.12 2.60
N ASN A 169 7.55 -17.29 1.56
CA ASN A 169 8.22 -17.63 0.30
C ASN A 169 9.72 -17.91 0.50
N VAL A 170 10.41 -17.13 1.34
CA VAL A 170 11.80 -17.40 1.73
C VAL A 170 11.93 -18.75 2.43
N ARG A 171 11.05 -19.04 3.40
CA ARG A 171 11.03 -20.29 4.17
C ARG A 171 10.73 -21.51 3.30
N VAL A 172 9.83 -21.39 2.32
CA VAL A 172 9.58 -22.44 1.32
C VAL A 172 10.85 -22.73 0.52
N GLY A 173 11.58 -21.69 0.09
CA GLY A 173 12.87 -21.84 -0.59
C GLY A 173 13.89 -22.62 0.25
N ILE A 174 14.04 -22.25 1.52
CA ILE A 174 14.92 -22.94 2.48
C ILE A 174 14.49 -24.41 2.66
N ARG A 175 13.20 -24.66 2.92
CA ARG A 175 12.64 -26.02 3.10
C ARG A 175 12.88 -26.89 1.88
N ASN A 176 12.73 -26.33 0.67
CA ASN A 176 12.96 -27.05 -0.58
C ASN A 176 14.45 -27.40 -0.76
N ASN A 177 15.37 -26.52 -0.37
CA ASN A 177 16.81 -26.82 -0.41
C ASN A 177 17.20 -27.88 0.62
N ILE A 178 16.65 -27.82 1.84
CA ILE A 178 16.83 -28.87 2.85
C ILE A 178 16.35 -30.22 2.31
N ASN A 179 15.17 -30.27 1.69
CA ASN A 179 14.66 -31.50 1.08
C ASN A 179 15.60 -32.10 0.04
N LYS A 180 16.25 -31.28 -0.79
CA LYS A 180 17.24 -31.76 -1.76
C LYS A 180 18.46 -32.38 -1.06
N GLU A 181 18.97 -31.72 -0.02
CA GLU A 181 20.10 -32.25 0.75
C GLU A 181 19.72 -33.52 1.53
N VAL A 182 18.52 -33.60 2.11
CA VAL A 182 18.01 -34.80 2.77
C VAL A 182 18.04 -36.01 1.82
N ILE A 183 17.56 -35.84 0.59
CA ILE A 183 17.58 -36.90 -0.44
C ILE A 183 19.03 -37.29 -0.76
N LYS A 184 19.89 -36.31 -1.01
CA LYS A 184 21.31 -36.54 -1.31
C LYS A 184 22.04 -37.29 -0.21
N TYR A 185 21.87 -36.92 1.06
CA TYR A 185 22.56 -37.58 2.17
C TYR A 185 22.00 -38.98 2.45
N MET A 186 20.71 -39.21 2.21
CA MET A 186 20.14 -40.56 2.22
C MET A 186 20.72 -41.44 1.11
N ASP A 187 20.92 -40.88 -0.10
CA ASP A 187 21.57 -41.61 -1.19
C ASP A 187 23.03 -41.94 -0.87
N LEU A 188 23.78 -40.99 -0.28
CA LEU A 188 25.16 -41.22 0.16
C LEU A 188 25.23 -42.30 1.26
N TYR A 189 24.34 -42.27 2.24
CA TYR A 189 24.20 -43.31 3.25
C TYR A 189 23.97 -44.70 2.63
N ASN A 190 22.98 -44.81 1.73
CA ASN A 190 22.61 -46.09 1.11
C ASN A 190 23.71 -46.67 0.20
N ASN A 191 24.59 -45.83 -0.35
CA ASN A 191 25.67 -46.23 -1.24
C ASN A 191 27.05 -46.20 -0.58
N SER A 192 27.12 -46.08 0.74
CA SER A 192 28.37 -46.00 1.47
C SER A 192 29.19 -47.28 1.34
N SER A 193 30.51 -47.12 1.18
CA SER A 193 31.45 -48.23 1.03
C SER A 193 31.89 -48.84 2.38
N SER A 194 31.62 -48.14 3.48
CA SER A 194 31.98 -48.55 4.84
C SER A 194 30.96 -48.06 5.86
N GLN A 195 30.89 -48.74 7.01
CA GLN A 195 30.02 -48.34 8.11
C GLN A 195 30.36 -46.95 8.65
N VAL A 196 31.66 -46.62 8.74
CA VAL A 196 32.12 -45.31 9.24
C VAL A 196 31.65 -44.17 8.34
N GLU A 197 31.61 -44.39 7.03
CA GLU A 197 31.09 -43.43 6.04
C GLU A 197 29.57 -43.32 6.15
N ALA A 198 28.87 -44.46 6.25
CA ALA A 198 27.43 -44.50 6.46
C ALA A 198 27.01 -43.75 7.72
N ASP A 199 27.67 -43.98 8.85
CA ASP A 199 27.35 -43.33 10.13
C ASP A 199 27.44 -41.80 10.03
N LYS A 200 28.45 -41.26 9.33
CA LYS A 200 28.60 -39.81 9.09
C LYS A 200 27.46 -39.24 8.25
N TYR A 201 27.06 -39.92 7.19
CA TYR A 201 25.95 -39.45 6.36
C TYR A 201 24.61 -39.57 7.07
N LEU A 202 24.43 -40.60 7.91
CA LEU A 202 23.24 -40.76 8.73
C LEU A 202 23.10 -39.64 9.77
N GLU A 203 24.20 -39.21 10.38
CA GLU A 203 24.23 -38.06 11.31
C GLU A 203 23.73 -36.79 10.62
N VAL A 204 24.32 -36.42 9.47
CA VAL A 204 23.90 -35.23 8.71
C VAL A 204 22.46 -35.35 8.21
N TYR A 205 22.03 -36.53 7.76
CA TYR A 205 20.65 -36.78 7.36
C TYR A 205 19.67 -36.49 8.52
N ASN A 206 19.99 -36.95 9.74
CA ASN A 206 19.12 -36.73 10.90
C ASN A 206 19.04 -35.24 11.25
N GLU A 207 20.16 -34.51 11.25
CA GLU A 207 20.16 -33.06 11.48
C GLU A 207 19.32 -32.30 10.44
N LEU A 208 19.44 -32.66 9.16
CA LEU A 208 18.65 -32.04 8.09
C LEU A 208 17.16 -32.35 8.22
N LYS A 209 16.80 -33.55 8.69
CA LYS A 209 15.41 -33.94 8.94
C LYS A 209 14.80 -33.15 10.10
N ASP A 210 15.57 -32.91 11.16
CA ASP A 210 15.15 -32.07 12.28
C ASP A 210 14.96 -30.62 11.84
N LEU A 211 15.92 -30.06 11.09
CA LEU A 211 15.83 -28.71 10.53
C LEU A 211 14.62 -28.55 9.59
N ARG A 212 14.31 -29.57 8.78
CA ARG A 212 13.11 -29.58 7.93
C ARG A 212 11.84 -29.46 8.78
N THR A 213 11.75 -30.23 9.86
CA THR A 213 10.60 -30.24 10.77
C THR A 213 10.42 -28.88 11.45
N GLU A 214 11.52 -28.22 11.80
CA GLU A 214 11.50 -26.84 12.31
C GLU A 214 10.95 -25.86 11.25
N GLN A 215 11.42 -25.94 10.00
CA GLN A 215 10.91 -25.08 8.93
C GLN A 215 9.42 -25.32 8.66
N GLU A 216 8.94 -26.57 8.70
CA GLU A 216 7.52 -26.89 8.58
C GLU A 216 6.69 -26.26 9.70
N THR A 217 7.20 -26.27 10.94
CA THR A 217 6.56 -25.61 12.08
C THR A 217 6.46 -24.10 11.87
N ILE A 218 7.53 -23.45 11.40
CA ILE A 218 7.55 -22.02 11.10
C ILE A 218 6.54 -21.69 9.99
N LEU A 219 6.53 -22.47 8.90
CA LEU A 219 5.59 -22.29 7.79
C LEU A 219 4.13 -22.38 8.23
N ASN A 220 3.80 -23.36 9.08
CA ASN A 220 2.45 -23.52 9.62
C ASN A 220 2.03 -22.33 10.50
N ASN A 221 2.96 -21.80 11.31
CA ASN A 221 2.72 -20.60 12.11
C ASN A 221 2.49 -19.36 11.24
N LEU A 222 3.30 -19.17 10.20
CA LEU A 222 3.11 -18.07 9.24
C LEU A 222 1.75 -18.18 8.52
N MET A 223 1.37 -19.39 8.10
CA MET A 223 0.07 -19.60 7.46
C MET A 223 -1.10 -19.27 8.40
N THR A 224 -0.95 -19.60 9.69
CA THR A 224 -1.94 -19.24 10.71
C THR A 224 -2.06 -17.72 10.87
N GLN A 225 -0.93 -17.00 10.86
CA GLN A 225 -0.92 -15.54 10.93
C GLN A 225 -1.54 -14.90 9.68
N ILE A 226 -1.17 -15.37 8.49
CA ILE A 226 -1.75 -14.93 7.21
C ILE A 226 -3.28 -15.08 7.23
N ASN A 227 -3.78 -16.26 7.61
CA ASN A 227 -5.23 -16.50 7.66
C ASN A 227 -5.96 -15.70 8.75
N SER A 228 -5.25 -15.22 9.77
CA SER A 228 -5.85 -14.41 10.83
C SER A 228 -6.02 -12.92 10.47
N LEU A 229 -5.29 -12.43 9.46
CA LEU A 229 -5.32 -11.03 9.04
C LEU A 229 -6.43 -10.71 8.03
N ALA A 230 -6.93 -11.73 7.33
CA ALA A 230 -7.84 -11.54 6.21
C ALA A 230 -9.20 -12.19 6.44
N ALA A 231 -10.26 -11.49 6.05
CA ALA A 231 -11.59 -12.06 5.95
C ALA A 231 -11.86 -12.54 4.52
N VAL A 232 -12.52 -13.68 4.36
CA VAL A 232 -12.93 -14.16 3.03
C VAL A 232 -14.14 -13.36 2.56
N ILE A 233 -14.08 -12.82 1.35
CA ILE A 233 -15.23 -12.28 0.62
C ILE A 233 -15.63 -13.27 -0.48
N ALA A 234 -16.92 -13.61 -0.55
CA ALA A 234 -17.46 -14.68 -1.37
C ALA A 234 -18.62 -14.23 -2.25
#